data_AF-A0A8J7ECM5-F1
#
_entry.id   AF-A0A8J7ECM5-F1
#
_cell.length_a   1.000
_cell.length_b   1.000
_cell.length_c   1.000
_cell.angle_alpha   90.00
_cell.angle_beta   90.00
_cell.angle_gamma   90.00
#
_symmetry.space_group_name_H-M   'P 1'
#
loop_
_entity.id
_entity.type
_entity.pdbx_description
1 polymer ?
#
loop_
_entity_poly.entity_id
_entity_poly.type
_entity_poly.pdbx_seq_one_letter_code
_entity_poly.pdbx_strand_id
1 'polypeptide(L)' 'MAVNCAVDCKDGCVLGDDCPNLKYTEAATKFITDTSLDQMLAMADEAVRRKMIERASQPPKWVLPEG' A
#
# COMPACT_ATOMS: atom_id res chain seq x y z
N MET A 1 23.25 4.15 -3.18
CA MET A 1 22.02 4.90 -3.53
C MET A 1 20.86 4.14 -2.91
N ALA A 2 20.03 4.77 -2.08
CA ALA A 2 18.84 4.11 -1.54
C ALA A 2 17.69 4.33 -2.52
N VAL A 3 17.04 3.25 -2.98
CA VAL A 3 15.86 3.32 -3.85
C VAL A 3 14.62 3.50 -2.98
N ASN A 4 13.83 4.53 -3.26
CA ASN A 4 12.51 4.70 -2.65
C ASN A 4 11.48 4.00 -3.54
N CYS A 5 11.18 2.73 -3.25
CA CYS A 5 10.26 1.94 -4.06
C CYS A 5 8.86 2.57 -4.22
N ALA A 6 8.42 3.45 -3.31
CA ALA A 6 7.13 4.13 -3.44
C ALA A 6 7.12 5.23 -4.51
N VAL A 7 8.29 5.75 -4.88
CA VAL A 7 8.43 6.83 -5.88
C VAL A 7 9.10 6.29 -7.14
N ASP A 8 10.21 5.59 -6.98
CA ASP A 8 11.09 5.20 -8.08
C ASP A 8 10.53 4.01 -8.86
N CYS A 9 9.80 3.11 -8.19
CA CYS A 9 9.29 1.87 -8.81
C CYS A 9 7.82 1.98 -9.28
N LYS A 10 7.26 3.19 -9.42
CA LYS A 10 5.83 3.38 -9.72
C LYS A 10 5.41 2.70 -11.05
N ASP A 11 6.30 2.68 -12.03
CA ASP A 11 6.06 2.15 -13.38
C ASP A 11 6.69 0.74 -13.58
N GLY A 12 7.17 0.13 -12.49
CA GLY A 12 7.95 -1.11 -12.53
C GLY A 12 9.25 -0.96 -11.76
N CYS A 13 9.86 -2.07 -11.37
CA CYS A 13 11.05 -2.00 -10.52
C CYS A 13 12.28 -1.54 -11.30
N VAL A 14 12.89 -0.43 -10.84
CA VAL A 14 14.11 0.14 -11.44
C VAL A 14 15.37 -0.69 -11.20
N LEU A 15 15.31 -1.64 -10.26
CA LEU A 15 16.43 -2.53 -9.92
C LEU A 15 16.42 -3.84 -10.70
N GLY A 16 15.39 -4.11 -11.51
CA GLY A 16 15.24 -5.38 -12.22
C GLY A 16 15.28 -6.58 -11.25
N ASP A 17 16.24 -7.47 -11.48
CA ASP A 17 16.45 -8.70 -10.70
C ASP A 17 16.98 -8.44 -9.27
N ASP A 18 17.50 -7.25 -8.98
CA ASP A 18 17.97 -6.87 -7.63
C ASP A 18 16.83 -6.31 -6.75
N CYS A 19 15.58 -6.40 -7.20
CA CYS A 19 14.44 -5.93 -6.43
C CYS A 19 14.26 -6.75 -5.14
N PRO A 20 14.33 -6.12 -3.95
CA PRO A 20 14.28 -6.83 -2.67
C PRO A 20 12.94 -7.54 -2.41
N ASN A 21 11.90 -7.19 -3.18
CA ASN A 21 10.56 -7.71 -3.03
C ASN A 21 10.22 -8.82 -4.04
N LEU A 22 11.15 -9.25 -4.89
CA LEU A 22 10.90 -10.32 -5.88
C LEU A 22 10.45 -11.63 -5.24
N LYS A 23 10.93 -11.93 -4.03
CA LYS A 23 10.50 -13.10 -3.25
C LYS A 23 8.99 -13.16 -2.97
N TYR A 24 8.27 -12.05 -3.11
CA TYR A 24 6.82 -11.97 -2.89
C TYR A 24 6.00 -12.12 -4.18
N THR A 25 6.64 -12.25 -5.34
CA THR A 25 5.96 -12.36 -6.65
C THR A 25 4.98 -13.54 -6.71
N GLU A 26 5.39 -14.71 -6.23
CA GLU A 26 4.53 -15.90 -6.20
C GLU A 26 3.31 -15.69 -5.29
N ALA A 27 3.53 -15.17 -4.09
CA ALA A 27 2.45 -14.89 -3.14
C ALA A 27 1.46 -13.84 -3.69
N ALA A 28 1.96 -12.79 -4.33
CA ALA A 28 1.14 -11.77 -4.97
C ALA A 28 0.32 -12.34 -6.14
N THR A 29 0.95 -13.18 -6.97
CA THR A 29 0.29 -13.85 -8.10
C THR A 29 -0.84 -14.76 -7.61
N LYS A 30 -0.56 -15.54 -6.56
CA LYS A 30 -1.56 -16.40 -5.92
C LYS A 30 -2.72 -15.59 -5.36
N PHE A 31 -2.44 -14.50 -4.65
CA PHE A 31 -3.49 -13.63 -4.12
C PHE A 31 -4.41 -13.08 -5.22
N ILE A 32 -3.85 -12.56 -6.31
CA ILE A 32 -4.63 -12.01 -7.43
C ILE A 32 -5.47 -13.11 -8.12
N THR A 33 -4.94 -14.32 -8.22
CA THR A 33 -5.62 -15.45 -8.87
C THR A 33 -6.73 -16.02 -8.00
N ASP A 34 -6.48 -16.17 -6.70
CA ASP A 34 -7.38 -16.84 -5.76
C ASP A 34 -8.43 -15.89 -5.17
N THR A 35 -8.24 -14.56 -5.29
CA THR A 35 -9.17 -13.57 -4.75
C THR A 35 -10.05 -13.02 -5.87
N SER A 36 -11.37 -13.11 -5.73
CA SER A 36 -12.28 -12.52 -6.72
C SER A 36 -12.23 -10.99 -6.69
N LEU A 37 -12.64 -10.35 -7.79
CA LEU A 37 -12.73 -8.89 -7.85
C LEU A 37 -13.66 -8.33 -6.75
N ASP A 38 -14.80 -8.98 -6.51
CA ASP A 38 -15.75 -8.57 -5.47
C ASP A 38 -15.12 -8.65 -4.06
N GLN A 39 -14.34 -9.70 -3.80
CA GLN A 39 -13.61 -9.83 -2.53
C GLN A 39 -12.56 -8.73 -2.36
N MET A 40 -11.80 -8.42 -3.42
CA MET A 40 -10.83 -7.32 -3.38
C MET A 40 -11.49 -5.97 -3.10
N LEU A 41 -12.65 -5.70 -3.71
CA LEU A 41 -13.41 -4.47 -3.47
C LEU A 41 -13.91 -4.40 -2.02
N ALA A 42 -14.43 -5.50 -1.48
CA ALA A 42 -14.87 -5.55 -0.08
C ALA A 42 -13.72 -5.28 0.91
N MET A 43 -12.53 -5.83 0.66
CA MET A 43 -11.33 -5.56 1.46
C MET A 43 -10.92 -4.08 1.40
N ALA A 44 -11.00 -3.46 0.22
CA ALA A 44 -10.69 -2.05 0.05
C ALA A 44 -11.65 -1.14 0.84
N ASP A 45 -12.96 -1.43 0.77
CA ASP A 45 -13.98 -0.70 1.52
C ASP A 45 -13.79 -0.84 3.05
N GLU A 46 -13.47 -2.04 3.53
CA GLU A 46 -13.18 -2.26 4.95
C GLU A 46 -11.95 -1.45 5.40
N ALA A 47 -10.88 -1.43 4.59
CA ALA A 47 -9.68 -0.66 4.90
C ALA A 47 -9.97 0.84 4.99
N VAL A 48 -10.80 1.39 4.09
CA VAL A 48 -11.25 2.78 4.15
C VAL A 48 -12.07 3.03 5.40
N ARG A 49 -13.05 2.17 5.69
CA ARG A 49 -13.89 2.29 6.89
C ARG A 49 -13.06 2.27 8.18
N ARG A 50 -12.09 1.35 8.29
CA ARG A 50 -11.17 1.28 9.44
C ARG A 50 -10.37 2.56 9.60
N LYS A 51 -9.79 3.11 8.52
CA LYS A 51 -9.08 4.40 8.55
C LYS A 51 -9.98 5.56 8.97
N MET A 52 -11.24 5.58 8.52
CA MET A 52 -12.20 6.60 8.93
C MET A 52 -12.51 6.53 10.43
N ILE A 53 -12.74 5.34 10.96
CA ILE A 53 -12.98 5.12 12.39
C ILE A 53 -11.74 5.52 13.20
N GLU A 54 -10.55 5.09 12.78
CA GLU A 54 -9.28 5.43 13.42
C GLU A 54 -9.10 6.96 13.47
N ARG A 55 -9.31 7.66 12.34
CA ARG A 55 -9.25 9.12 12.27
C ARG A 55 -10.26 9.80 13.20
N ALA A 56 -11.49 9.27 13.28
CA ALA A 56 -12.52 9.80 14.16
C ALA A 56 -12.20 9.58 15.66
N SER A 57 -11.47 8.51 15.99
CA SER A 57 -11.04 8.22 17.37
C SER A 57 -9.80 8.99 17.82
N GLN A 58 -9.00 9.54 16.90
CA GLN A 58 -7.81 10.29 17.25
C GLN A 58 -8.14 11.77 17.53
N PRO A 59 -7.51 12.38 18.55
CA PRO A 59 -7.63 13.82 18.75
C PRO A 59 -7.06 14.57 17.54
N PRO A 60 -7.63 15.73 17.17
CA PRO A 60 -7.14 16.50 16.03
C PRO A 60 -5.67 16.89 16.23
N LYS A 61 -4.81 16.51 15.28
CA LYS A 61 -3.40 16.92 15.25
C LYS A 61 -3.30 18.29 14.58
N TRP A 62 -3.25 19.35 15.39
CA TRP A 62 -3.02 20.71 14.91
C TRP A 62 -1.54 20.85 14.52
N VAL A 63 -1.26 21.13 13.25
CA VAL A 63 0.08 21.48 12.77
C VAL A 63 0.07 22.97 12.46
N LEU A 64 0.76 23.76 13.29
CA LEU A 64 1.01 25.17 13.01
C LEU A 64 2.17 25.26 12.01
N PRO A 65 2.01 25.96 10.87
CA PRO A 65 3.13 26.20 9.96
C PRO A 65 4.19 27.05 10.67
N GLU A 66 5.47 26.67 10.55
CA GLU A 66 6.58 27.49 11.03
C GLU A 66 6.69 28.72 10.12
N GLY A 67 6.68 29.91 10.74
CA GLY A 67 6.67 31.21 10.06
C GLY A 67 8.02 31.63 9.50
#